data_AF-T1G463-F1
#
_entry.id   AF-T1G463-F1
#
_cell.length_a   1.000
_cell.length_b   1.000
_cell.length_c   1.000
_cell.angle_alpha   90.00
_cell.angle_beta   90.00
_cell.angle_gamma   90.00
#
_symmetry.space_group_name_H-M   'P 1'
#
loop_
_entity.id
_entity.type
_entity.pdbx_description
1 polymer ?
#
loop_
_entity_poly.entity_id
_entity_poly.type
_entity_poly.pdbx_seq_one_letter_code
_entity_poly.pdbx_strand_id
1 'polypeptide(L)'
;MSKKILRTLKEGPAEENYDDLLVFGYQCTLFRDDEKAMYIDQCRHLIPWMGDDTLLIDRYDGRGHLSDLSAYDSDIMKNRGWDALTEREKQMEEMIDQERYLDLFCDVEEKLLYEGMFRLVMYTTCIFFKVQ
;
A
#
# COMPACT_ATOMS: atom_id res chain seq x y z
N MET A 1 26.84 -9.84 -54.79
CA MET A 1 25.37 -9.72 -54.86
C MET A 1 24.84 -9.50 -53.45
N SER A 2 24.36 -8.27 -53.21
CA SER A 2 23.82 -7.80 -51.93
C SER A 2 22.59 -8.60 -51.49
N LYS A 3 22.41 -8.73 -50.17
CA LYS A 3 21.11 -8.53 -49.50
C LYS A 3 21.36 -8.23 -48.02
N LYS A 4 21.39 -6.93 -47.71
CA LYS A 4 21.11 -6.39 -46.38
C LYS A 4 19.69 -6.80 -45.99
N ILE A 5 19.50 -7.32 -44.78
CA ILE A 5 18.21 -7.27 -44.10
C ILE A 5 18.47 -6.53 -42.80
N LEU A 6 18.06 -5.26 -42.82
CA LEU A 6 17.94 -4.39 -41.64
C LEU A 6 16.87 -5.00 -40.74
N ARG A 7 17.23 -5.44 -39.54
CA ARG A 7 16.28 -5.67 -38.46
C ARG A 7 16.33 -4.45 -37.55
N THR A 8 15.26 -3.68 -37.62
CA THR A 8 14.87 -2.61 -36.70
C THR A 8 15.01 -3.10 -35.26
N LEU A 9 15.84 -2.44 -34.46
CA LEU A 9 15.86 -2.62 -33.00
C LEU A 9 14.58 -2.00 -32.44
N LYS A 10 13.63 -2.85 -32.06
CA LYS A 10 12.51 -2.47 -31.21
C LYS A 10 12.88 -2.95 -29.81
N GLU A 11 13.52 -2.09 -29.02
CA GLU A 11 13.82 -2.38 -27.62
C GLU A 11 12.50 -2.28 -26.83
N GLY A 12 11.90 -3.44 -26.54
CA GLY A 12 10.96 -3.58 -25.44
C GLY A 12 11.74 -3.77 -24.13
N PRO A 13 11.10 -3.58 -22.96
CA PRO A 13 11.75 -3.87 -21.68
C PRO A 13 12.19 -5.34 -21.69
N ALA A 14 13.47 -5.58 -21.44
CA ALA A 14 14.00 -6.92 -21.29
C ALA A 14 13.20 -7.62 -20.19
N GLU A 15 12.63 -8.79 -20.47
CA GLU A 15 12.16 -9.67 -19.39
C GLU A 15 13.39 -9.98 -18.54
N GLU A 16 13.42 -9.43 -17.32
CA GLU A 16 14.49 -9.71 -16.37
C GLU A 16 14.39 -11.19 -15.99
N ASN A 17 15.18 -12.01 -16.69
CA ASN A 17 15.33 -13.41 -16.38
C ASN A 17 16.18 -13.53 -15.10
N TYR A 18 15.55 -13.95 -14.01
CA TYR A 18 16.19 -14.16 -12.71
C TYR A 18 16.64 -15.61 -12.49
N ASP A 19 16.68 -16.46 -13.53
CA ASP A 19 17.01 -17.89 -13.42
C ASP A 19 18.44 -18.13 -12.90
N ASP A 20 19.33 -17.14 -13.03
CA ASP A 20 20.72 -17.18 -12.54
C ASP A 20 20.92 -16.54 -11.15
N LEU A 21 19.85 -16.08 -10.49
CA LEU A 21 19.96 -15.37 -9.20
C LEU A 21 20.11 -16.36 -8.04
N LEU A 22 21.34 -16.49 -7.55
CA LEU A 22 21.65 -17.34 -6.41
C LEU A 22 21.56 -16.54 -5.10
N VAL A 23 20.54 -16.84 -4.29
CA VAL A 23 20.34 -16.21 -2.98
C VAL A 23 20.98 -17.08 -1.89
N PHE A 24 22.00 -16.55 -1.22
CA PHE A 24 22.67 -17.21 -0.10
C PHE A 24 22.41 -16.45 1.20
N GLY A 25 22.02 -17.17 2.25
CA GLY A 25 21.93 -16.64 3.61
C GLY A 25 23.17 -16.98 4.43
N TYR A 26 23.65 -16.04 5.23
CA TYR A 26 24.70 -16.27 6.24
C TYR A 26 24.09 -16.31 7.64
N GLN A 27 24.70 -17.06 8.56
CA GLN A 27 24.31 -16.97 9.97
C GLN A 27 24.57 -15.54 10.47
N CYS A 28 23.57 -14.91 11.09
CA CYS A 28 23.82 -13.69 11.85
C CYS A 28 24.23 -14.09 13.28
N THR A 29 25.34 -13.54 13.77
CA THR A 29 25.73 -13.71 15.17
C THR A 29 25.01 -12.63 15.96
N LEU A 30 23.95 -13.00 16.67
CA LEU A 30 23.31 -12.11 17.63
C LEU A 30 24.23 -11.99 18.85
N PHE A 31 24.89 -10.85 18.97
CA PHE A 31 25.65 -10.52 20.17
C PHE A 31 24.68 -10.00 21.22
N ARG A 32 24.75 -10.61 22.41
CA ARG A 32 23.99 -10.13 23.55
C ARG A 32 24.67 -8.86 24.07
N ASP A 33 24.01 -7.74 23.84
CA ASP A 33 24.41 -6.42 24.33
C ASP A 33 23.27 -5.90 25.22
N ASP A 34 23.37 -6.20 26.52
CA ASP A 34 22.33 -5.86 27.50
C ASP A 34 22.22 -4.34 27.70
N GLU A 35 23.31 -3.58 27.51
CA GLU A 35 23.28 -2.12 27.60
C GLU A 35 22.50 -1.51 26.43
N LYS A 36 22.79 -1.96 25.20
CA LYS A 36 22.04 -1.52 24.01
C LYS A 36 20.59 -1.99 24.06
N ALA A 37 20.31 -3.18 24.58
CA ALA A 37 18.96 -3.66 24.80
C ALA A 37 18.19 -2.74 25.75
N MET A 38 18.77 -2.40 26.91
CA MET A 38 18.17 -1.43 27.84
C MET A 38 18.01 -0.04 27.23
N TYR A 39 18.96 0.41 26.42
CA TYR A 39 18.89 1.71 25.74
C TYR A 39 17.71 1.80 24.77
N ILE A 40 17.45 0.73 24.02
CA ILE A 40 16.31 0.64 23.09
C ILE A 40 15.00 0.50 23.87
N ASP A 41 14.96 -0.35 24.89
CA ASP A 41 13.78 -0.59 25.74
C ASP A 41 13.31 0.68 26.46
N GLN A 42 14.25 1.54 26.87
CA GLN A 42 13.96 2.85 27.46
C GLN A 42 13.60 3.94 26.42
N CYS A 43 13.44 3.59 25.13
CA CYS A 43 13.15 4.52 24.03
C CYS A 43 14.15 5.68 23.90
N ARG A 44 15.38 5.55 24.42
CA ARG A 44 16.38 6.64 24.45
C ARG A 44 16.94 7.02 23.07
N HIS A 45 16.73 6.16 22.09
CA HIS A 45 17.06 6.38 20.69
C HIS A 45 16.06 7.29 19.99
N LEU A 46 14.86 7.47 20.56
CA LEU A 46 13.83 8.33 19.99
C LEU A 46 14.03 9.80 20.39
N ILE A 47 13.53 10.71 19.55
CA ILE A 47 13.51 12.15 19.78
C ILE A 47 12.09 12.70 19.53
N PRO A 48 11.69 13.79 20.20
CA PRO A 48 10.41 14.46 19.93
C PRO A 48 10.31 14.95 18.49
N TRP A 49 9.17 14.70 17.84
CA TRP A 49 8.91 15.20 16.49
C TRP A 49 8.41 16.65 16.56
N MET A 50 9.14 17.58 15.93
CA MET A 50 8.74 18.99 15.83
C MET A 50 8.45 19.68 17.20
N GLY A 51 9.04 19.18 18.28
CA GLY A 51 8.83 19.69 19.64
C GLY A 51 7.60 19.12 20.36
N ASP A 52 6.91 18.14 19.78
CA ASP A 52 5.85 17.38 20.44
C ASP A 52 6.42 16.14 21.15
N ASP A 53 6.44 16.17 22.49
CA ASP A 53 6.95 15.07 23.32
C ASP A 53 6.02 13.84 23.34
N THR A 54 4.78 13.97 22.85
CA THR A 54 3.85 12.83 22.72
C THR A 54 4.12 11.99 21.47
N LEU A 55 4.81 12.58 20.48
CA LEU A 55 5.15 11.93 19.22
C LEU A 55 6.66 11.75 19.10
N LEU A 56 7.12 10.53 19.34
CA LEU A 56 8.54 10.17 19.31
C LEU A 56 8.91 9.51 17.98
N ILE A 57 10.01 9.93 17.37
CA ILE A 57 10.57 9.35 16.14
C ILE A 57 12.00 8.85 16.35
N ASP A 58 12.45 7.88 15.55
CA ASP A 58 13.84 7.42 15.61
C ASP A 58 14.80 8.54 15.18
N ARG A 59 15.84 8.79 16.00
CA ARG A 59 16.92 9.73 15.69
C ARG A 59 17.57 9.45 14.33
N TYR A 60 17.63 8.19 13.92
CA TYR A 60 18.23 7.77 12.65
C TYR A 60 17.20 7.51 11.55
N ASP A 61 15.97 7.99 11.72
CA ASP A 61 14.96 7.94 10.66
C ASP A 61 15.37 8.86 9.50
N GLY A 62 15.76 8.25 8.39
CA GLY A 62 16.18 8.95 7.18
C GLY A 62 15.07 9.81 6.56
N ARG A 63 13.79 9.53 6.85
CA ARG A 63 12.67 10.34 6.33
C ARG A 63 12.70 11.76 6.90
N GLY A 64 13.13 11.91 8.14
CA GLY A 64 13.28 13.22 8.80
C GLY A 64 14.42 14.08 8.24
N HIS A 65 15.30 13.51 7.41
CA HIS A 65 16.38 14.24 6.75
C HIS A 65 15.96 14.87 5.42
N LEU A 66 14.75 14.57 4.94
CA LEU A 66 14.18 15.17 3.74
C LEU A 66 13.55 16.52 4.12
N SER A 67 14.27 17.61 3.83
CA SER A 67 13.84 18.98 4.15
C SER A 67 12.74 19.52 3.22
N ASP A 68 12.66 19.01 1.99
CA ASP A 68 11.67 19.41 1.01
C ASP A 68 11.02 18.16 0.38
N LEU A 69 9.79 17.90 0.80
CA LEU A 69 8.95 16.82 0.27
C LEU A 69 7.92 17.34 -0.73
N SER A 70 7.91 18.64 -1.06
CA SER A 70 6.89 19.24 -1.92
C SER A 70 6.77 18.52 -3.26
N ALA A 71 7.92 18.12 -3.85
CA ALA A 71 7.96 17.38 -5.10
C ALA A 71 7.24 16.02 -5.06
N TYR A 72 7.02 15.44 -3.88
CA TYR A 72 6.38 14.14 -3.65
C TYR A 72 5.07 14.26 -2.87
N ASP A 73 4.61 15.47 -2.63
CA ASP A 73 3.34 15.71 -1.97
C ASP A 73 2.22 15.05 -2.80
N SER A 74 1.36 14.30 -2.11
CA SER A 74 0.24 13.61 -2.72
C SER A 74 -0.68 14.58 -3.47
N ASP A 75 -0.80 15.83 -3.01
CA ASP A 75 -1.60 16.84 -3.68
C ASP A 75 -0.94 17.33 -4.98
N ILE A 76 0.40 17.40 -5.03
CA ILE A 76 1.13 17.72 -6.25
C ILE A 76 1.05 16.53 -7.24
N MET A 77 1.16 15.30 -6.75
CA MET A 77 1.04 14.11 -7.61
C MET A 77 -0.37 13.91 -8.16
N LYS A 78 -1.40 14.12 -7.32
CA LYS A 78 -2.80 14.11 -7.75
C LYS A 78 -3.06 15.21 -8.77
N ASN A 79 -2.63 16.45 -8.52
CA ASN A 79 -2.86 17.56 -9.46
C ASN A 79 -2.14 17.40 -10.81
N ARG A 80 -0.96 16.78 -10.84
CA ARG A 80 -0.23 16.55 -12.11
C ARG A 80 -0.99 15.65 -13.09
N GLY A 81 -1.80 14.72 -12.59
CA GLY A 81 -2.66 13.87 -13.42
C GLY A 81 -4.07 14.41 -13.55
N TRP A 82 -4.62 15.00 -12.50
CA TRP A 82 -6.02 15.41 -12.40
C TRP A 82 -6.42 16.43 -13.48
N ASP A 83 -5.61 17.46 -13.71
CA ASP A 83 -5.92 18.49 -14.71
C ASP A 83 -5.85 17.97 -16.16
N ALA A 84 -5.18 16.84 -16.38
CA ALA A 84 -5.09 16.19 -17.69
C ALA A 84 -6.25 15.23 -17.98
N LEU A 85 -7.08 14.89 -16.99
CA LEU A 85 -8.22 13.99 -17.14
C LEU A 85 -9.44 14.70 -17.73
N THR A 86 -10.17 14.00 -18.59
CA THR A 86 -11.50 14.42 -19.02
C THR A 86 -12.50 14.35 -17.87
N GLU A 87 -13.60 15.09 -17.99
CA GLU A 87 -14.67 15.10 -16.98
C GLU A 87 -15.20 13.69 -16.66
N ARG A 88 -15.28 12.84 -17.69
CA ARG A 88 -15.70 11.44 -17.53
C ARG A 88 -14.67 10.63 -16.73
N GLU A 89 -13.38 10.85 -16.97
CA GLU A 89 -12.32 10.14 -16.27
C GLU A 89 -12.20 10.60 -14.81
N LYS A 90 -12.43 11.90 -14.54
CA LYS A 90 -12.52 12.43 -13.17
C LYS A 90 -13.64 11.78 -12.37
N GLN A 91 -14.84 11.70 -12.96
CA GLN A 91 -15.98 11.03 -12.33
C GLN A 91 -15.70 9.54 -12.05
N MET A 92 -14.96 8.87 -12.95
CA MET A 92 -14.56 7.49 -12.75
C MET A 92 -13.54 7.36 -11.61
N GLU A 93 -12.53 8.22 -11.57
CA GLU A 93 -11.52 8.21 -10.50
C GLU A 93 -12.16 8.48 -9.13
N GLU A 94 -13.14 9.40 -9.04
CA GLU A 94 -13.90 9.63 -7.80
C GLU A 94 -14.67 8.39 -7.34
N MET A 95 -15.33 7.66 -8.25
CA MET A 95 -16.01 6.42 -7.90
C MET A 95 -15.02 5.36 -7.39
N ILE A 96 -13.86 5.25 -8.02
CA ILE A 96 -12.81 4.30 -7.61
C ILE A 96 -12.22 4.70 -6.26
N ASP A 97 -11.99 5.98 -6.00
CA ASP A 97 -11.46 6.46 -4.73
C ASP A 97 -12.45 6.19 -3.58
N GLN A 98 -13.75 6.35 -3.83
CA GLN A 98 -14.80 5.95 -2.88
C GLN A 98 -14.76 4.45 -2.57
N GLU A 99 -14.59 3.59 -3.58
CA GLU A 99 -14.45 2.14 -3.36
C GLU A 99 -13.18 1.80 -2.58
N ARG A 100 -12.06 2.49 -2.87
CA ARG A 100 -10.76 2.26 -2.22
C ARG A 100 -10.79 2.52 -0.72
N TYR A 101 -11.53 3.53 -0.27
CA TYR A 101 -11.64 3.89 1.14
C TYR A 101 -12.90 3.33 1.81
N LEU A 102 -13.70 2.51 1.12
CA LEU A 102 -14.94 1.96 1.66
C LEU A 102 -14.72 1.23 2.99
N ASP A 103 -13.67 0.41 3.06
CA ASP A 103 -13.32 -0.41 4.23
C ASP A 103 -12.97 0.41 5.48
N LEU A 104 -12.55 1.67 5.32
CA LEU A 104 -12.26 2.55 6.45
C LEU A 104 -13.53 3.00 7.17
N PHE A 105 -14.65 3.09 6.44
CA PHE A 105 -15.92 3.62 6.96
C PHE A 105 -16.99 2.55 7.13
N CYS A 106 -16.80 1.38 6.54
CA CYS A 106 -17.75 0.29 6.56
C CYS A 106 -17.00 -1.03 6.72
N ASP A 107 -17.34 -1.82 7.73
CA ASP A 107 -16.94 -3.22 7.77
C ASP A 107 -17.77 -3.98 6.71
N VAL A 108 -17.17 -4.14 5.54
CA VAL A 108 -17.83 -4.75 4.37
C VAL A 108 -18.12 -6.23 4.62
N GLU A 109 -17.25 -6.94 5.35
CA GLU A 109 -17.47 -8.34 5.70
C GLU A 109 -18.68 -8.48 6.62
N GLU A 110 -18.74 -7.69 7.69
CA GLU A 110 -19.86 -7.68 8.62
C GLU A 110 -21.18 -7.32 7.89
N LYS A 111 -21.16 -6.31 7.03
CA LYS A 111 -22.33 -5.88 6.25
C LYS A 111 -22.82 -6.98 5.29
N LEU A 112 -21.91 -7.65 4.57
CA LEU A 112 -22.24 -8.78 3.70
C LEU A 112 -22.79 -9.98 4.49
N LEU A 113 -22.28 -10.19 5.70
CA LEU A 113 -22.74 -11.25 6.59
C LEU A 113 -24.16 -10.98 7.09
N TYR A 114 -24.48 -9.74 7.47
CA TYR A 114 -25.86 -9.36 7.80
C TYR A 114 -26.77 -9.44 6.59
N GLU A 115 -26.40 -8.89 5.43
CA GLU A 115 -27.22 -8.97 4.21
C GLU A 115 -27.46 -10.43 3.78
N GLY A 116 -26.43 -11.27 3.86
CA GLY A 116 -26.52 -12.71 3.58
C GLY A 116 -27.38 -13.46 4.61
N MET A 117 -27.27 -13.12 5.89
CA MET A 117 -28.07 -13.69 6.97
C MET A 117 -29.53 -13.26 6.88
N PHE A 118 -29.82 -11.99 6.57
CA PHE A 118 -31.18 -11.52 6.25
C PHE A 118 -31.78 -12.31 5.10
N ARG A 119 -30.99 -12.59 4.05
CA ARG A 119 -31.44 -13.39 2.91
C ARG A 119 -31.75 -14.84 3.31
N LEU A 120 -30.87 -15.49 4.09
CA LEU A 120 -31.07 -16.86 4.57
C LEU A 120 -32.25 -16.98 5.54
N VAL A 121 -32.39 -16.02 6.46
CA VAL A 121 -33.53 -15.94 7.40
C VAL A 121 -34.82 -15.74 6.63
N MET A 122 -34.87 -14.84 5.63
CA MET A 122 -36.04 -14.66 4.78
C MET A 122 -36.39 -15.92 3.96
N TYR A 123 -35.40 -16.63 3.39
CA TYR A 123 -35.65 -17.87 2.67
C TYR A 123 -36.17 -18.98 3.59
N THR A 124 -35.60 -19.12 4.79
CA THR A 124 -36.05 -20.13 5.76
C THR A 124 -37.43 -19.81 6.33
N THR A 125 -37.74 -18.54 6.64
CA THR A 125 -39.10 -18.14 7.08
C THR A 125 -40.13 -18.25 5.97
N CYS A 126 -39.78 -17.97 4.71
CA CYS A 126 -40.69 -18.13 3.57
C CYS A 126 -40.97 -19.60 3.21
N ILE A 127 -40.00 -20.50 3.39
CA ILE A 127 -40.22 -21.95 3.21
C ILE A 127 -41.17 -22.48 4.29
N PHE A 128 -41.03 -22.05 5.54
CA PHE A 128 -41.93 -22.46 6.63
C PHE A 128 -43.37 -21.96 6.46
N PHE A 129 -43.60 -20.79 5.85
CA PHE A 129 -44.95 -20.27 5.59
C PHE A 129 -45.62 -20.82 4.31
N LYS A 130 -44.89 -21.51 3.43
CA LYS A 130 -45.43 -22.10 2.19
C LYS A 130 -45.90 -23.55 2.36
N VAL A 131 -45.61 -24.18 3.50
CA VAL A 131 -45.90 -25.60 3.80
C VAL A 131 -47.04 -25.77 4.82
N GLN A 132 -47.87 -24.74 5.00
CA GLN A 132 -49.04 -24.80 5.88
C GLN A 132 -50.34 -24.49 5.14
#